data_AF-A0A7C6J665-F1
#
_entry.id   AF-A0A7C6J665-F1
#
_cell.length_a   1.000
_cell.length_b   1.000
_cell.length_c   1.000
_cell.angle_alpha   90.00
_cell.angle_beta   90.00
_cell.angle_gamma   90.00
#
_symmetry.space_group_name_H-M   'P 1'
#
loop_
_entity.id
_entity.type
_entity.pdbx_description
1 polymer ?
#
loop_
_entity_poly.entity_id
_entity_poly.type
_entity_poly.pdbx_seq_one_letter_code
_entity_poly.pdbx_strand_id
1 'polypeptide(L)'
;MRCPAGTFEYTIRAGDTFFSLAQRFNTTVEAIQRANPNVDPDRLQIGQVICIPRDMEPTPCPSGTFEYTVRAGDTFFSLAQRFNTTVEAIQRANPGVDPDR
;
A
#
# COMPACT_ATOMS: atom_id res chain seq x y z
N MET A 1 -16.35 -18.41 6.87
CA MET A 1 -15.49 -17.75 5.87
C MET A 1 -14.07 -17.78 6.42
N ARG A 2 -13.04 -17.98 5.61
CA ARG A 2 -11.65 -17.78 6.03
C ARG A 2 -11.09 -16.64 5.20
N CYS A 3 -10.51 -15.67 5.87
CA CYS A 3 -9.87 -14.55 5.20
C CYS A 3 -8.62 -14.96 4.41
N PRO A 4 -8.33 -14.34 3.25
CA PRO A 4 -7.11 -14.61 2.49
C PRO A 4 -5.82 -14.39 3.30
N ALA A 5 -4.73 -15.02 2.87
CA ALA A 5 -3.41 -14.74 3.44
C ALA A 5 -3.09 -13.23 3.32
N GLY A 6 -2.46 -12.66 4.35
CA GLY A 6 -2.18 -11.21 4.42
C GLY A 6 -3.35 -10.36 4.91
N THR A 7 -4.48 -10.96 5.31
CA THR A 7 -5.62 -10.26 5.90
C THR A 7 -5.97 -10.83 7.29
N PHE A 8 -6.89 -10.19 8.02
CA PHE A 8 -7.46 -10.71 9.27
C PHE A 8 -8.96 -10.41 9.35
N GLU A 9 -9.68 -11.21 10.13
CA GLU A 9 -11.12 -11.03 10.33
C GLU A 9 -11.40 -9.81 11.21
N TYR A 10 -12.35 -8.98 10.77
CA TYR A 10 -12.85 -7.84 11.52
C TYR A 10 -14.37 -7.84 11.51
N THR A 11 -14.97 -7.72 12.69
CA THR A 11 -16.42 -7.57 12.84
C THR A 11 -16.80 -6.10 12.79
N ILE A 12 -17.61 -5.72 11.80
CA ILE A 12 -18.15 -4.38 11.60
C ILE A 12 -18.90 -3.91 12.85
N ARG A 13 -18.63 -2.67 13.23
CA ARG A 13 -19.23 -1.94 14.35
C ARG A 13 -20.04 -0.76 13.83
N ALA A 14 -20.87 -0.20 14.71
CA ALA A 14 -21.64 0.99 14.39
C ALA A 14 -20.70 2.16 13.99
N GLY A 15 -20.96 2.76 12.84
CA GLY A 15 -20.18 3.87 12.30
C GLY A 15 -18.95 3.46 11.48
N ASP A 16 -18.67 2.17 11.31
CA ASP A 16 -17.61 1.74 10.42
C ASP A 16 -17.97 1.98 8.95
N THR A 17 -16.98 2.43 8.20
CA THR A 17 -16.99 2.53 6.75
C THR A 17 -15.69 1.92 6.24
N PHE A 18 -15.62 1.50 4.98
CA PHE A 18 -14.33 1.07 4.43
C PHE A 18 -13.27 2.17 4.50
N PHE A 19 -13.67 3.44 4.40
CA PHE A 19 -12.76 4.57 4.55
C PHE A 19 -12.18 4.67 5.97
N SER A 20 -13.03 4.63 7.01
CA SER A 20 -12.55 4.72 8.40
C SER A 20 -11.73 3.49 8.81
N LEU A 21 -12.07 2.31 8.29
CA LEU A 21 -11.29 1.09 8.51
C LEU A 21 -9.95 1.12 7.76
N ALA A 22 -9.91 1.65 6.54
CA ALA A 22 -8.68 1.85 5.79
C ALA A 22 -7.70 2.74 6.56
N GLN A 23 -8.18 3.89 7.07
CA GLN A 23 -7.36 4.78 7.91
C GLN A 23 -6.90 4.10 9.20
N ARG A 24 -7.82 3.42 9.89
CA ARG A 24 -7.53 2.76 11.18
C ARG A 24 -6.47 1.66 11.06
N PHE A 25 -6.49 0.92 9.96
CA PHE A 25 -5.61 -0.22 9.74
C PHE A 25 -4.51 0.07 8.72
N ASN A 26 -4.29 1.36 8.43
CA ASN A 26 -3.26 1.87 7.53
C ASN A 26 -3.24 1.20 6.14
N THR A 27 -4.40 0.76 5.66
CA THR A 27 -4.57 0.15 4.34
C THR A 27 -5.37 1.08 3.42
N THR A 28 -5.77 0.60 2.24
CA THR A 28 -6.59 1.37 1.30
C THR A 28 -7.99 0.78 1.19
N VAL A 29 -8.98 1.63 0.85
CA VAL A 29 -10.35 1.19 0.57
C VAL A 29 -10.35 0.14 -0.54
N GLU A 30 -9.54 0.34 -1.59
CA GLU A 30 -9.39 -0.59 -2.69
C GLU A 30 -8.82 -1.96 -2.25
N ALA A 31 -7.87 -1.97 -1.31
CA ALA A 31 -7.35 -3.21 -0.76
C ALA A 31 -8.41 -3.97 0.07
N ILE A 32 -9.21 -3.24 0.87
CA ILE A 32 -10.34 -3.83 1.60
C ILE A 32 -11.38 -4.39 0.62
N GLN A 33 -11.74 -3.66 -0.44
CA GLN A 33 -12.68 -4.15 -1.47
C GLN A 33 -12.17 -5.40 -2.18
N ARG A 34 -10.89 -5.42 -2.59
CA ARG A 34 -10.27 -6.61 -3.21
C ARG A 34 -10.27 -7.82 -2.28
N ALA A 35 -10.06 -7.61 -0.98
CA ALA A 35 -10.14 -8.68 0.02
C ALA A 35 -11.57 -9.18 0.26
N ASN A 36 -12.59 -8.41 -0.12
CA ASN A 36 -14.00 -8.68 0.13
C ASN A 36 -14.87 -8.47 -1.13
N PRO A 37 -14.66 -9.25 -2.22
CA PRO A 37 -15.28 -8.98 -3.53
C PRO A 37 -16.82 -9.10 -3.54
N ASN A 38 -17.40 -9.71 -2.51
CA ASN A 38 -18.85 -9.92 -2.37
C ASN A 38 -19.48 -8.99 -1.32
N VAL A 39 -18.74 -8.00 -0.80
CA VAL A 39 -19.23 -7.05 0.20
C VAL A 39 -19.49 -5.71 -0.47
N ASP A 40 -20.71 -5.22 -0.32
CA ASP A 40 -21.08 -3.86 -0.72
C ASP A 40 -20.62 -2.86 0.37
N PRO A 41 -19.67 -1.96 0.05
CA PRO A 41 -19.13 -0.98 1.01
C PRO A 41 -20.16 0.04 1.49
N ASP A 42 -21.24 0.26 0.73
CA ASP A 42 -22.29 1.23 1.08
C ASP A 42 -23.41 0.59 1.92
N ARG A 43 -23.33 -0.73 2.16
CA ARG A 43 -24.37 -1.51 2.85
C ARG A 43 -23.81 -2.42 3.95
N LEU A 44 -22.79 -1.94 4.67
CA LEU A 44 -22.20 -2.68 5.78
C LEU A 44 -23.20 -2.89 6.92
N GLN A 45 -23.22 -4.11 7.46
CA GLN A 45 -24.08 -4.47 8.58
C GLN A 45 -23.29 -4.62 9.87
N ILE A 46 -23.78 -4.08 10.97
CA ILE A 46 -23.18 -4.30 12.30
C ILE A 46 -23.17 -5.81 12.59
N GLY A 47 -22.03 -6.34 13.02
CA GLY A 47 -21.82 -7.77 13.23
C GLY A 47 -21.36 -8.54 11.99
N GLN A 48 -21.37 -7.94 10.80
CA GLN A 48 -20.80 -8.54 9.60
C GLN A 48 -19.29 -8.74 9.78
N VAL A 49 -18.78 -9.90 9.41
CA VAL A 49 -17.34 -10.17 9.40
C VAL A 49 -16.80 -9.89 8.00
N ILE A 50 -15.75 -9.08 7.92
CA ILE A 50 -14.99 -8.78 6.71
C ILE A 50 -13.51 -9.09 6.92
N CYS A 51 -12.75 -9.15 5.83
CA CYS A 51 -11.32 -9.35 5.84
C CYS A 51 -10.59 -8.02 5.66
N ILE A 52 -9.84 -7.59 6.66
CA ILE A 52 -9.03 -6.38 6.59
C ILE A 52 -7.60 -6.77 6.19
N PRO A 53 -7.04 -6.22 5.10
CA PRO A 53 -5.62 -6.34 4.82
C PRO A 53 -4.81 -5.88 6.02
N ARG A 54 -3.87 -6.71 6.44
CA ARG A 54 -2.79 -6.22 7.29
C ARG A 54 -2.02 -5.21 6.44
N ASP A 55 -1.45 -4.20 7.08
CA ASP A 55 -0.35 -3.47 6.48
C ASP A 55 0.60 -4.50 5.88
N MET A 56 0.62 -4.58 4.55
CA MET A 56 1.75 -5.21 3.91
C MET A 56 2.86 -4.27 4.26
N GLU A 57 3.80 -4.74 5.08
CA GLU A 57 5.05 -4.01 5.27
C GLU A 57 5.51 -3.49 3.91
N PRO A 58 6.04 -2.25 3.85
CA PRO A 58 6.48 -1.66 2.60
C PRO A 58 7.19 -2.74 1.79
N THR A 59 6.71 -2.96 0.56
CA THR A 59 7.21 -4.05 -0.26
C THR A 59 8.72 -3.95 -0.24
N PRO A 60 9.44 -4.99 0.23
CA PRO A 60 10.88 -4.91 0.37
C PRO A 60 11.47 -4.42 -0.95
N CYS A 61 12.40 -3.46 -0.87
CA CYS A 61 13.04 -2.97 -2.08
C CYS A 61 13.60 -4.16 -2.88
N PRO A 62 13.56 -4.10 -4.22
CA PRO A 62 14.12 -5.17 -5.05
C PRO A 62 15.52 -5.57 -4.57
N SER A 63 15.85 -6.86 -4.60
CA SER A 63 17.16 -7.33 -4.14
C SER A 63 18.29 -6.59 -4.84
N GLY A 64 19.29 -6.15 -4.06
CA GLY A 64 20.39 -5.32 -4.57
C GLY A 64 20.10 -3.82 -4.64
N THR A 65 18.96 -3.37 -4.11
CA THR A 65 18.63 -1.95 -3.91
C THR A 65 18.54 -1.62 -2.41
N PHE A 66 18.44 -0.34 -2.08
CA PHE A 66 18.28 0.15 -0.71
C PHE A 66 17.31 1.33 -0.69
N GLU A 67 16.68 1.57 0.46
CA GLU A 67 15.78 2.71 0.63
C GLU A 67 16.54 4.03 0.67
N TYR A 68 16.01 5.03 -0.02
CA TYR A 68 16.51 6.40 0.06
C TYR A 68 15.36 7.39 0.13
N THR A 69 15.34 8.20 1.19
CA THR A 69 14.40 9.33 1.31
C THR A 69 14.94 10.52 0.53
N VAL A 70 14.22 10.90 -0.53
CA VAL A 70 14.52 12.08 -1.34
C VAL A 70 14.57 13.35 -0.48
N ARG A 71 15.58 14.18 -0.75
CA ARG A 71 15.79 15.48 -0.11
C ARG A 71 15.47 16.60 -1.09
N ALA A 72 15.25 17.81 -0.57
CA ALA A 72 15.02 18.98 -1.41
C ALA A 72 16.18 19.18 -2.39
N GLY A 73 15.85 19.24 -3.69
CA GLY A 73 16.83 19.38 -4.78
C GLY A 73 17.41 18.07 -5.31
N ASP A 74 17.03 16.91 -4.76
CA ASP A 74 17.37 15.64 -5.38
C ASP A 74 16.68 15.50 -6.74
N THR A 75 17.40 14.93 -7.70
CA THR A 75 16.89 14.52 -9.02
C THR A 75 17.34 13.10 -9.26
N PHE A 76 16.66 12.35 -10.12
CA PHE A 76 17.15 11.03 -10.52
C PHE A 76 18.59 11.07 -11.07
N PHE A 77 18.95 12.15 -11.77
CA PHE A 77 20.30 12.36 -12.27
C PHE A 77 21.33 12.54 -11.15
N SER A 78 21.07 13.42 -10.17
CA SER A 78 22.01 13.65 -9.06
C SER A 78 22.13 12.43 -8.15
N LEU A 79 21.04 11.67 -7.96
CA LEU A 79 21.06 10.41 -7.22
C LEU A 79 21.82 9.31 -7.96
N ALA A 80 21.66 9.20 -9.29
CA ALA A 80 22.41 8.26 -10.11
C ALA A 80 23.92 8.49 -10.00
N GLN A 81 24.37 9.75 -10.09
CA GLN A 81 25.78 10.11 -9.88
C GLN A 81 26.25 9.78 -8.46
N ARG A 82 25.48 10.17 -7.45
CA ARG A 82 25.84 9.98 -6.03
C ARG A 82 26.01 8.51 -5.65
N PHE A 83 25.14 7.65 -6.17
CA PHE A 83 25.14 6.22 -5.85
C PHE A 83 25.84 5.36 -6.90
N ASN A 84 26.54 5.99 -7.84
CA ASN A 84 27.28 5.31 -8.91
C ASN A 84 26.40 4.28 -9.66
N THR A 85 25.21 4.72 -10.05
CA THR A 85 24.22 3.93 -10.80
C THR A 85 23.69 4.75 -11.98
N THR A 86 22.65 4.27 -12.67
CA THR A 86 22.01 4.95 -13.80
C THR A 86 20.59 5.40 -13.45
N VAL A 87 20.13 6.47 -14.09
CA VAL A 87 18.72 6.92 -14.00
C VAL A 87 17.76 5.78 -14.34
N GLU A 88 18.07 5.02 -15.39
CA GLU A 88 17.28 3.86 -15.83
C GLU A 88 17.20 2.78 -14.73
N ALA A 89 18.29 2.51 -14.02
CA ALA A 89 18.28 1.56 -12.90
C ALA A 89 17.39 2.04 -11.74
N ILE A 90 17.43 3.34 -11.41
CA ILE A 90 16.57 3.92 -10.37
C ILE A 90 15.10 3.84 -10.80
N GLN A 91 14.76 4.18 -12.04
CA GLN A 91 13.39 4.11 -12.56
C GLN A 91 12.83 2.68 -12.56
N ARG A 92 13.63 1.70 -13.01
CA ARG A 92 13.21 0.28 -13.00
C ARG A 92 12.94 -0.24 -11.60
N ALA A 93 13.66 0.24 -10.59
CA ALA A 93 13.44 -0.14 -9.19
C ALA A 93 12.20 0.52 -8.57
N ASN A 94 11.71 1.62 -9.18
CA ASN A 94 10.61 2.44 -8.65
C ASN A 94 9.49 2.62 -9.69
N PRO A 95 8.77 1.54 -10.06
CA PRO A 95 7.68 1.63 -11.03
C PRO A 95 6.58 2.56 -10.52
N GLY A 96 6.16 3.51 -11.36
CA GLY A 96 5.11 4.48 -11.02
C GLY A 96 5.60 5.78 -10.38
N VAL A 97 6.91 5.93 -10.13
CA VAL A 97 7.52 7.22 -9.76
C VAL A 97 7.92 7.96 -11.03
N ASP A 98 7.43 9.19 -11.17
CA ASP A 98 7.81 10.08 -12.26
C ASP A 98 9.22 10.65 -11.99
N PRO A 99 10.21 10.42 -12.87
CA PRO A 99 11.59 10.87 -12.66
C PRO A 99 11.78 12.39 -12.67
N ASP A 100 10.80 13.14 -13.18
CA ASP A 100 10.87 14.58 -13.38
C ASP A 100 9.97 15.36 -12.39
N ARG A 101 9.37 14.69 -11.40
CA ARG A 101 8.40 15.29 -10.46
C ARG A 101 8.66 14.98 -8.98
#